data_AF-A0A7W8BTS2-F1
#
_entry.id   AF-A0A7W8BTS2-F1
#
_cell.length_a   1.000
_cell.length_b   1.000
_cell.length_c   1.000
_cell.angle_alpha   90.00
_cell.angle_beta   90.00
_cell.angle_gamma   90.00
#
_symmetry.space_group_name_H-M   'P 1'
#
loop_
_entity.id
_entity.type
_entity.pdbx_description
1 polymer ?
#
loop_
_entity_poly.entity_id
_entity_poly.type
_entity_poly.pdbx_seq_one_letter_code
_entity_poly.pdbx_strand_id
1 'polypeptide(L)' 'MDKGTVRAHEDTDAAAATARHARFGRLPEPVRPEDMVEEQPAVAPDPARNAYDPDEWLVRYCL' A
#
# COMPACT_ATOMS: atom_id res chain seq x y z
N MET A 1 -21.76 23.16 6.56
CA MET A 1 -21.55 22.28 5.39
C MET A 1 -22.90 22.04 4.76
N ASP A 2 -23.06 22.44 3.50
CA ASP A 2 -24.34 22.39 2.76
C ASP A 2 -24.68 20.94 2.38
N LYS A 3 -25.91 20.50 2.65
CA LYS A 3 -26.35 19.12 2.37
C LYS A 3 -26.62 18.87 0.88
N GLY A 4 -26.77 19.94 0.08
CA GLY A 4 -27.04 19.85 -1.36
C GLY A 4 -25.81 19.39 -2.15
N THR A 5 -24.61 19.83 -1.76
CA THR A 5 -23.36 19.42 -2.41
C THR A 5 -23.02 17.94 -2.19
N VAL A 6 -23.32 17.40 -1.01
CA VAL A 6 -23.11 15.98 -0.68
C VAL A 6 -23.97 15.09 -1.56
N ARG A 7 -25.25 15.43 -1.73
CA ARG A 7 -26.18 14.68 -2.59
C ARG A 7 -25.75 14.68 -4.06
N ALA A 8 -25.35 15.85 -4.58
CA ALA A 8 -24.84 15.96 -5.94
C ALA A 8 -23.58 15.09 -6.16
N HIS A 9 -22.71 15.00 -5.15
CA HIS A 9 -21.54 14.13 -5.20
C HIS A 9 -21.92 12.64 -5.23
N GLU A 10 -22.84 12.21 -4.37
CA GLU A 10 -23.38 10.84 -4.35
C GLU A 10 -24.02 10.45 -5.70
N ASP A 11 -24.83 11.33 -6.29
CA ASP A 11 -25.47 11.10 -7.58
C ASP A 11 -24.43 10.95 -8.71
N THR A 12 -23.38 11.78 -8.69
CA THR A 12 -22.28 11.67 -9.67
C THR A 12 -21.45 10.39 -9.50
N ASP A 13 -21.19 9.96 -8.27
CA ASP A 13 -20.43 8.73 -8.02
C ASP A 13 -21.23 7.48 -8.39
N ALA A 14 -22.54 7.47 -8.15
CA ALA A 14 -23.43 6.39 -8.59
C ALA A 14 -23.43 6.22 -10.13
N ALA A 15 -23.48 7.34 -10.86
CA ALA A 15 -23.39 7.33 -12.33
C ALA A 15 -22.02 6.82 -12.81
N ALA A 16 -20.93 7.27 -12.17
CA ALA A 16 -19.58 6.82 -12.46
C ALA A 16 -19.38 5.34 -12.15
N ALA A 17 -19.94 4.84 -11.03
CA ALA A 17 -19.92 3.44 -10.64
C ALA A 17 -20.63 2.54 -11.66
N THR A 18 -21.79 2.99 -12.16
CA THR A 18 -22.54 2.27 -13.21
C THR A 18 -21.72 2.16 -14.49
N ALA A 19 -21.09 3.24 -14.93
CA ALA A 19 -20.22 3.23 -16.11
C ALA A 19 -19.00 2.31 -15.92
N ARG A 20 -18.42 2.26 -14.71
CA ARG A 20 -17.34 1.32 -14.39
C ARG A 20 -17.83 -0.13 -14.45
N HIS A 21 -18.98 -0.45 -13.86
CA HIS A 21 -19.57 -1.79 -13.91
C HIS A 21 -19.90 -2.25 -15.32
N ALA A 22 -20.38 -1.35 -16.19
CA ALA A 22 -20.61 -1.69 -17.60
C ALA A 22 -19.30 -2.01 -18.36
N ARG A 23 -18.20 -1.35 -18.00
CA ARG A 23 -16.88 -1.55 -18.62
C ARG A 23 -16.12 -2.76 -18.09
N PHE A 24 -16.20 -3.01 -16.78
CA PHE A 24 -15.35 -3.97 -16.06
C PHE A 24 -16.12 -5.15 -15.47
N GLY A 25 -17.46 -5.13 -15.54
CA GLY A 25 -18.31 -6.16 -14.94
C GLY A 25 -18.43 -6.05 -13.42
N ARG A 26 -18.66 -7.18 -12.77
CA ARG A 26 -18.76 -7.29 -11.31
C ARG A 26 -17.41 -7.73 -10.73
N LEU A 27 -17.05 -7.19 -9.57
CA LEU A 27 -15.90 -7.67 -8.81
C LEU A 27 -16.14 -9.14 -8.38
N PRO A 28 -15.13 -10.01 -8.47
CA PRO A 28 -15.18 -11.33 -7.86
C PRO A 28 -15.46 -11.26 -6.35
N GLU A 29 -15.82 -12.40 -5.76
CA GLU A 29 -15.95 -12.51 -4.31
C GLU A 29 -14.60 -12.18 -3.63
N PRO A 30 -14.57 -11.35 -2.57
CA PRO A 30 -13.35 -11.06 -1.84
C PRO A 30 -12.68 -12.32 -1.31
N VAL A 31 -11.36 -12.40 -1.44
CA VAL A 31 -10.56 -13.46 -0.84
C VAL A 31 -10.55 -13.25 0.67
N ARG A 32 -10.60 -14.34 1.43
CA ARG A 32 -10.53 -14.27 2.88
C ARG A 32 -9.16 -13.73 3.31
N PRO A 33 -9.07 -12.85 4.31
CA PRO A 33 -7.79 -12.31 4.77
C PRO A 33 -6.77 -13.40 5.16
N GLU A 34 -7.25 -14.51 5.71
CA GLU A 34 -6.43 -15.66 6.08
C GLU A 34 -5.74 -16.32 4.88
N ASP A 35 -6.37 -16.31 3.70
CA ASP A 35 -5.82 -16.90 2.48
C ASP A 35 -4.87 -15.93 1.74
N MET A 36 -4.75 -14.68 2.22
CA MET A 36 -3.87 -13.65 1.65
C MET A 36 -2.49 -13.60 2.31
N VAL A 37 -2.27 -14.37 3.38
CA VAL A 37 -1.04 -14.33 4.18
C VAL A 37 -0.39 -15.72 4.23
N GLU A 38 0.94 -15.74 4.25
CA GLU A 38 1.74 -16.94 4.44
C GLU A 38 2.70 -16.75 5.62
N GLU A 39 2.91 -17.80 6.41
CA GLU A 39 3.89 -17.78 7.49
C GLU A 39 5.30 -18.01 6.92
N GLN A 40 6.20 -17.06 7.18
CA GLN A 40 7.61 -17.20 6.83
C GLN A 40 8.46 -17.30 8.11
N PRO A 41 9.31 -18.34 8.25
CA PRO A 41 10.23 -18.45 9.37
C PRO A 41 11.16 -17.23 9.44
N ALA A 42 11.39 -16.73 10.67
CA ALA A 42 12.35 -15.67 10.90
C ALA A 42 13.77 -16.14 10.59
N VAL A 43 14.51 -15.36 9.82
CA VAL A 43 15.94 -15.58 9.56
C VAL A 43 16.76 -14.86 10.63
N ALA A 44 17.94 -15.40 10.96
CA ALA A 44 18.88 -14.72 11.84
C ALA A 44 19.19 -13.31 11.31
N PRO A 45 19.26 -12.28 12.18
CA PRO A 45 19.61 -10.93 11.75
C PRO A 45 20.96 -10.89 11.03
N ASP A 46 21.05 -10.12 9.95
CA ASP A 46 22.31 -9.90 9.24
C ASP A 46 23.32 -9.25 10.20
N PRO A 47 24.50 -9.86 10.44
CA PRO A 47 25.53 -9.29 11.30
C PRO A 47 26.04 -7.92 10.79
N ALA A 48 26.01 -7.68 9.48
CA ALA A 48 26.43 -6.41 8.89
C ALA A 48 25.42 -5.28 9.11
N ARG A 49 24.17 -5.59 9.50
CA ARG A 49 23.10 -4.60 9.72
C ARG A 49 23.49 -3.51 10.73
N ASN A 50 24.33 -3.86 11.70
CA ASN A 50 24.77 -2.96 12.76
C ASN A 50 26.26 -2.57 12.63
N ALA A 51 26.92 -2.91 11.51
CA ALA A 51 28.34 -2.68 11.30
C ALA A 51 28.65 -1.30 10.68
N TYR A 52 27.69 -0.36 10.71
CA TYR A 52 27.91 1.00 10.22
C TYR A 52 28.93 1.73 11.10
N ASP A 53 30.03 2.16 10.49
CA ASP A 53 31.08 2.97 11.12
C ASP A 53 31.05 4.40 10.55
N PRO A 54 30.62 5.41 11.32
CA PRO A 54 30.59 6.80 10.88
C PRO A 54 31.98 7.41 10.69
N ASP A 55 33.07 6.76 11.10
CA ASP A 55 34.43 7.28 10.93
C ASP A 55 35.09 6.79 9.62
N GLU A 56 34.46 5.83 8.92
CA GLU A 56 34.98 5.24 7.69
C GLU A 56 35.17 6.30 6.56
N TRP A 57 34.31 7.32 6.50
CA TRP A 57 34.44 8.38 5.50
C TRP A 57 35.68 9.26 5.73
N LEU A 58 36.08 9.47 6.99
CA LEU A 58 37.26 10.27 7.33
C LEU A 58 38.53 9.59 6.82
N VAL A 59 38.62 8.27 6.98
CA VAL A 59 39.79 7.49 6.52
C VAL A 59 39.86 7.44 4.99
N ARG A 60 38.72 7.33 4.29
CA ARG A 60 38.72 7.16 2.83
C ARG A 60 38.84 8.47 2.05
N TYR A 61 38.43 9.60 2.61
CA TYR A 61 38.34 10.85 1.85
C TYR A 61 39.08 12.05 2.47
N CYS A 62 39.57 11.94 3.70
CA CYS A 62 40.23 13.06 4.39
C CYS A 62 41.72 12.81 4.72
N LEU A 63 42.27 11.67 4.30
CA LEU A 63 43.68 11.28 4.44
C LEU A 63 44.40 11.21 3.09
#